data_AF-A0A415C2X7-F1
#
_entry.id   AF-A0A415C2X7-F1
#
_cell.length_a   1.000
_cell.length_b   1.000
_cell.length_c   1.000
_cell.angle_alpha   90.00
_cell.angle_beta   90.00
_cell.angle_gamma   90.00
#
_symmetry.space_group_name_H-M   'P 1'
#
loop_
_entity.id
_entity.type
_entity.pdbx_description
1 polymer ?
#
loop_
_entity_poly.entity_id
_entity_poly.type
_entity_poly.pdbx_seq_one_letter_code
_entity_poly.pdbx_strand_id
1 'polypeptide(L)'
;MLIGLDRNGIVRRWFVDAKNYKGGADTRYVNTEPGVIARVSVGQHAFIAGVNGHPDLRVSRNMAHQRAMWSDSLPGMQDEWVVCMTGGQHGTPDVTGLLWPGGIRVVTVEQLLDEIRSYRLAYPANIPVQHLERLKRMLKPSGKR
;
A
#
# COMPACT_ATOMS: atom_id res chain seq x y z
N MET A 1 -0.92 6.42 -6.98
CA MET A 1 -2.38 6.21 -6.99
C MET A 1 -2.74 5.48 -8.27
N LEU A 2 -3.57 4.45 -8.17
CA LEU A 2 -4.17 3.73 -9.31
C LEU A 2 -5.67 4.02 -9.34
N ILE A 3 -6.28 3.97 -10.52
CA ILE A 3 -7.72 4.17 -10.70
C ILE A 3 -8.29 3.13 -11.66
N GLY A 4 -9.49 2.66 -11.37
CA GLY A 4 -10.24 1.73 -12.20
C GLY A 4 -11.73 2.00 -12.13
N LEU A 5 -12.45 1.52 -13.14
CA LEU A 5 -13.90 1.46 -13.14
C LEU A 5 -14.28 -0.02 -13.04
N ASP A 6 -15.04 -0.41 -12.02
CA ASP A 6 -15.56 -1.78 -11.97
C ASP A 6 -16.78 -1.95 -12.90
N ARG A 7 -17.24 -3.19 -13.06
CA ARG A 7 -18.35 -3.52 -13.98
C ARG A 7 -19.69 -2.91 -13.55
N ASN A 8 -19.82 -2.45 -12.32
CA ASN A 8 -21.01 -1.79 -11.80
C ASN A 8 -20.94 -0.26 -11.97
N GLY A 9 -19.89 0.25 -12.61
CA GLY A 9 -19.69 1.69 -12.80
C GLY A 9 -19.12 2.39 -11.58
N ILE A 10 -18.64 1.65 -10.56
CA ILE A 10 -18.02 2.26 -9.38
C ILE A 10 -16.57 2.58 -9.70
N VAL A 11 -16.20 3.85 -9.49
CA VAL A 11 -14.80 4.29 -9.60
C VAL A 11 -14.06 3.85 -8.34
N ARG A 12 -13.01 3.05 -8.53
CA ARG A 12 -12.13 2.55 -7.47
C ARG A 12 -10.79 3.24 -7.55
N ARG A 13 -10.26 3.65 -6.40
CA ARG A 13 -8.95 4.30 -6.28
C ARG A 13 -8.09 3.53 -5.30
N TRP A 14 -6.85 3.23 -5.69
CA TRP A 14 -5.86 2.65 -4.79
C TRP A 14 -4.78 3.69 -4.49
N PHE A 15 -4.72 4.13 -3.25
CA PHE A 15 -3.62 4.89 -2.68
C PHE A 15 -2.55 3.90 -2.20
N VAL A 16 -1.62 3.60 -3.12
CA VAL A 16 -0.54 2.66 -2.90
C VAL A 16 0.72 3.41 -2.47
N ASP A 17 1.22 3.10 -1.27
CA ASP A 17 2.56 3.47 -0.83
C ASP A 17 3.48 2.26 -1.03
N ALA A 18 4.24 2.26 -2.13
CA ALA A 18 5.17 1.20 -2.45
C ALA A 18 6.43 1.33 -1.60
N LYS A 19 6.80 0.26 -0.89
CA LYS A 19 7.95 0.23 -0.01
C LYS A 19 8.88 -0.91 -0.36
N ASN A 20 10.12 -0.55 -0.70
CA ASN A 20 11.19 -1.50 -0.90
C ASN A 20 11.85 -1.82 0.44
N TYR A 21 11.32 -2.82 1.13
CA TYR A 21 11.86 -3.28 2.40
C TYR A 21 12.81 -4.47 2.18
N LYS A 22 13.92 -4.48 2.94
CA LYS A 22 14.93 -5.54 2.84
C LYS A 22 14.37 -6.85 3.40
N GLY A 23 14.52 -7.93 2.65
CA GLY A 23 14.04 -9.24 3.04
C GLY A 23 14.04 -10.17 1.84
N GLY A 24 14.01 -11.46 2.10
CA GLY A 24 13.81 -12.47 1.08
C GLY A 24 12.62 -13.36 1.41
N ALA A 25 12.49 -14.47 0.69
CA ALA A 25 11.43 -15.46 0.92
C ALA A 25 11.39 -16.01 2.36
N ASP A 26 12.53 -15.99 3.06
CA ASP A 26 12.64 -16.42 4.47
C ASP A 26 12.29 -15.31 5.49
N THR A 27 12.05 -14.08 5.03
CA THR A 27 11.78 -12.94 5.93
C THR A 27 10.28 -12.77 6.14
N ARG A 28 9.86 -12.72 7.40
CA ARG A 28 8.54 -12.27 7.82
C ARG A 28 8.62 -10.94 8.55
N TYR A 29 7.70 -10.03 8.22
CA TYR A 29 7.50 -8.81 8.98
C TYR A 29 6.35 -8.97 9.97
N VAL A 30 6.55 -8.54 11.21
CA VAL A 30 5.53 -8.61 12.27
C VAL A 30 5.41 -7.28 12.99
N ASN A 31 4.20 -6.94 13.44
CA ASN A 31 4.01 -5.83 14.37
C ASN A 31 4.49 -6.24 15.76
N THR A 32 5.30 -5.40 16.39
CA THR A 32 5.77 -5.61 17.78
C THR A 32 5.08 -4.66 18.75
N GLU A 33 4.94 -3.40 18.36
CA GLU A 33 4.23 -2.36 19.10
C GLU A 33 3.62 -1.33 18.11
N PRO A 34 2.73 -0.43 18.56
CA PRO A 34 2.10 0.54 17.67
C PRO A 34 3.12 1.42 16.93
N GLY A 35 3.22 1.23 15.61
CA GLY A 35 4.16 1.97 14.77
C GLY A 35 5.56 1.40 14.70
N VAL A 36 5.75 0.15 15.13
CA VAL A 36 7.00 -0.59 14.98
C VAL A 36 6.74 -1.95 14.37
N ILE A 37 7.60 -2.31 13.43
CA ILE A 37 7.63 -3.63 12.79
C ILE A 37 9.00 -4.26 13.01
N ALA A 38 9.06 -5.58 13.16
CA ALA A 38 10.31 -6.32 13.26
C ALA A 38 10.46 -7.31 12.11
N ARG A 39 11.71 -7.63 11.76
CA ARG A 39 12.05 -8.67 10.78
C ARG A 39 12.41 -9.96 11.49
N VAL A 40 11.80 -11.05 11.05
CA VAL A 40 12.04 -12.39 11.58
C VAL A 40 12.43 -13.30 10.42
N SER A 41 13.46 -14.12 10.60
CA SER A 41 13.75 -15.26 9.74
C SER A 41 12.82 -16.39 10.15
N VAL A 42 12.02 -16.87 9.21
CA VAL A 42 11.07 -17.96 9.44
C VAL A 42 11.84 -19.25 9.67
N GLY A 43 12.83 -19.58 8.83
CA GLY A 43 13.61 -20.81 8.94
C GLY A 43 14.56 -20.86 10.13
N GLN A 44 15.11 -19.72 10.57
CA GLN A 44 16.00 -19.67 11.73
C GLN A 44 15.27 -19.38 13.04
N HIS A 45 13.98 -19.03 12.98
CA HIS A 45 13.19 -18.63 14.16
C HIS A 45 13.86 -17.50 14.95
N ALA A 46 14.49 -16.54 14.25
CA ALA A 46 15.34 -15.51 14.85
C ALA A 46 15.08 -14.12 14.26
N PHE A 47 15.41 -13.07 15.02
CA PHE A 47 15.34 -11.69 14.53
C PHE A 47 16.46 -11.39 13.53
N ILE A 48 16.12 -10.67 12.46
CA ILE A 48 17.09 -10.23 11.45
C ILE A 48 17.45 -8.76 11.72
N ALA A 49 18.71 -8.50 12.05
CA ALA A 49 19.20 -7.14 12.25
C ALA A 49 19.12 -6.32 10.95
N GLY A 50 18.69 -5.06 11.08
CA GLY A 50 18.78 -4.05 10.05
C GLY A 50 20.17 -3.44 9.92
N VAL A 51 20.31 -2.45 9.04
CA VAL A 51 21.57 -1.74 8.80
C VAL A 51 22.08 -1.03 10.06
N ASN A 52 21.17 -0.63 10.94
CA ASN A 52 21.45 -0.02 12.24
C ASN A 52 21.72 -1.05 13.35
N GLY A 53 21.83 -2.35 13.04
CA GLY A 53 22.01 -3.42 14.03
C GLY A 53 20.75 -3.82 14.77
N HIS A 54 19.63 -3.14 14.53
CA HIS A 54 18.36 -3.37 15.21
C HIS A 54 17.37 -4.11 14.30
N PRO A 55 16.60 -5.08 14.83
CA PRO A 55 15.62 -5.82 14.02
C PRO A 55 14.32 -5.03 13.80
N ASP A 56 14.10 -4.00 14.62
CA ASP A 56 12.91 -3.17 14.61
C ASP A 56 13.03 -1.94 13.69
N LEU A 57 11.89 -1.56 13.12
CA LEU A 57 11.73 -0.41 12.25
C LEU A 57 10.53 0.41 12.67
N ARG A 58 10.79 1.67 13.02
CA ARG A 58 9.74 2.66 13.26
C ARG A 58 9.11 3.10 11.94
N VAL A 59 7.79 3.06 11.88
CA VAL A 59 7.01 3.38 10.68
C VAL A 59 6.10 4.58 10.93
N SER A 60 5.94 5.41 9.90
CA SER A 60 5.24 6.69 10.01
C SER A 60 3.71 6.56 9.97
N ARG A 61 3.02 7.43 10.72
CA ARG A 61 1.55 7.61 10.68
C ARG A 61 1.05 8.43 9.49
N ASN A 62 1.93 8.92 8.63
CA ASN A 62 1.58 9.86 7.56
C ASN A 62 0.44 9.35 6.66
N MET A 63 0.46 8.06 6.29
CA MET A 63 -0.58 7.50 5.42
C MET A 63 -1.96 7.47 6.10
N ALA A 64 -2.02 7.23 7.41
CA ALA A 64 -3.26 7.29 8.17
C ALA A 64 -3.83 8.72 8.22
N HIS A 65 -2.95 9.71 8.41
CA HIS A 65 -3.35 11.13 8.35
C HIS A 65 -3.86 11.51 6.96
N GLN A 66 -3.18 11.07 5.90
CA GLN A 66 -3.62 11.31 4.53
C GLN A 66 -4.98 10.66 4.24
N ARG A 67 -5.20 9.42 4.69
CA ARG A 67 -6.49 8.74 4.57
C ARG A 67 -7.61 9.54 5.23
N ALA A 68 -7.40 10.00 6.46
CA ALA A 68 -8.40 10.80 7.19
C ALA A 68 -8.70 12.14 6.52
N MET A 69 -7.69 12.81 5.93
CA MET A 69 -7.91 14.06 5.21
C MET A 69 -8.63 13.87 3.86
N TRP A 70 -8.53 12.68 3.26
CA TRP A 70 -9.02 12.42 1.90
C TRP A 70 -10.32 11.60 1.87
N SER A 71 -10.72 10.95 2.97
CA SER A 71 -11.91 10.09 3.04
C SER A 71 -13.21 10.82 2.67
N ASP A 72 -13.30 12.11 2.98
CA ASP A 72 -14.51 12.91 2.73
C ASP A 72 -14.51 13.55 1.34
N SER A 73 -13.46 13.32 0.55
CA SER A 73 -13.18 14.18 -0.59
C SER A 73 -14.02 13.87 -1.83
N LEU A 74 -14.45 12.62 -2.11
CA LEU A 74 -15.13 12.25 -3.37
C LEU A 74 -16.34 11.30 -3.19
N PRO A 75 -17.58 11.83 -3.17
CA PRO A 75 -18.79 11.01 -3.22
C PRO A 75 -18.82 10.12 -4.47
N GLY A 76 -19.26 8.87 -4.33
CA GLY A 76 -19.41 7.92 -5.44
C GLY A 76 -18.12 7.18 -5.85
N MET A 77 -17.04 7.31 -5.07
CA MET A 77 -15.81 6.52 -5.26
C MET A 77 -15.56 5.58 -4.08
N GLN A 78 -14.85 4.48 -4.34
CA GLN A 78 -14.34 3.59 -3.30
C GLN A 78 -12.82 3.68 -3.24
N ASP A 79 -12.32 3.94 -2.03
CA ASP A 79 -10.91 4.18 -1.78
C ASP A 79 -10.27 3.03 -1.01
N GLU A 80 -9.22 2.49 -1.59
CA GLU A 80 -8.36 1.50 -0.97
C GLU A 80 -7.01 2.13 -0.62
N TRP A 81 -6.60 1.99 0.64
CA TRP A 81 -5.34 2.53 1.16
C TRP A 81 -4.46 1.36 1.56
N VAL A 82 -3.31 1.21 0.90
CA VAL A 82 -2.45 0.03 1.03
C VAL A 82 -0.98 0.38 1.06
N VAL A 83 -0.23 -0.25 1.95
CA VAL A 83 1.23 -0.30 1.82
C VAL A 83 1.59 -1.53 1.02
N CYS A 84 2.25 -1.34 -0.11
CA CYS A 84 2.69 -2.43 -0.98
C CYS A 84 4.17 -2.71 -0.73
N MET A 85 4.46 -3.82 -0.08
CA MET A 85 5.83 -4.29 0.15
C MET A 85 6.33 -4.94 -1.13
N THR A 86 7.34 -4.33 -1.75
CA THR A 86 7.97 -4.90 -2.94
C THR A 86 9.07 -5.86 -2.50
N GLY A 87 9.06 -7.08 -3.03
CA GLY A 87 10.18 -8.01 -2.86
C GLY A 87 11.47 -7.48 -3.48
N GLY A 88 12.59 -8.13 -3.13
CA GLY A 88 13.91 -7.82 -3.66
C GLY A 88 14.51 -8.99 -4.43
N GLN A 89 15.82 -8.93 -4.69
CA GLN A 89 16.56 -10.00 -5.35
C GLN A 89 16.50 -11.36 -4.62
N HIS A 90 16.18 -11.36 -3.33
CA HIS A 90 16.11 -12.56 -2.50
C HIS A 90 14.68 -13.09 -2.31
N GLY A 91 13.72 -12.58 -3.07
CA GLY A 91 12.31 -12.96 -3.00
C GLY A 91 11.44 -11.94 -2.25
N THR A 92 10.18 -12.32 -2.07
CA THR A 92 9.15 -11.48 -1.45
C THR A 92 8.99 -11.87 0.02
N PRO A 93 9.07 -10.93 0.97
CA PRO A 93 8.86 -11.24 2.38
C PRO A 93 7.38 -11.57 2.66
N ASP A 94 7.15 -12.38 3.69
CA ASP A 94 5.83 -12.62 4.25
C ASP A 94 5.37 -11.39 5.06
N VAL A 95 4.23 -10.82 4.65
CA VAL A 95 3.59 -9.66 5.26
C VAL A 95 2.20 -10.01 5.78
N THR A 96 1.89 -11.29 5.92
CA THR A 96 0.58 -11.77 6.34
C THR A 96 0.24 -11.27 7.75
N GLY A 97 -0.87 -10.56 7.85
CA GLY A 97 -1.34 -9.96 9.11
C GLY A 97 -0.57 -8.70 9.55
N LEU A 98 0.39 -8.22 8.75
CA LEU A 98 1.10 -6.98 9.04
C LEU A 98 0.19 -5.78 8.80
N LEU A 99 0.17 -4.87 9.78
CA LEU A 99 -0.55 -3.62 9.71
C LEU A 99 0.40 -2.44 9.78
N TRP A 100 0.19 -1.49 8.89
CA TRP A 100 0.79 -0.16 8.98
C TRP A 100 -0.03 0.71 9.94
N PRO A 101 0.57 1.74 10.57
CA PRO A 101 -0.17 2.65 11.44
C PRO A 101 -1.48 3.15 10.86
N GLY A 102 -2.51 3.23 11.71
CA GLY A 102 -3.89 3.50 11.29
C GLY A 102 -4.64 2.27 10.80
N GLY A 103 -4.12 1.05 11.01
CA GLY A 103 -4.75 -0.18 10.55
C GLY A 103 -4.77 -0.29 9.03
N ILE A 104 -3.78 0.30 8.37
CA ILE A 104 -3.64 0.22 6.92
C ILE A 104 -3.03 -1.14 6.59
N ARG A 105 -3.69 -1.90 5.72
CA ARG A 105 -3.22 -3.23 5.33
C ARG A 105 -1.90 -3.13 4.58
N VAL A 106 -1.03 -4.11 4.85
CA VAL A 106 0.21 -4.31 4.10
C VAL A 106 0.05 -5.54 3.22
N VAL A 107 0.43 -5.42 1.95
CA VAL A 107 0.28 -6.48 0.95
C VAL A 107 1.56 -6.63 0.13
N THR A 108 1.74 -7.80 -0.46
CA THR A 108 2.73 -7.99 -1.53
C THR A 108 2.22 -7.40 -2.85
N VAL A 109 3.12 -7.24 -3.82
CA VAL A 109 2.74 -6.82 -5.18
C VAL A 109 1.75 -7.81 -5.80
N GLU A 110 1.97 -9.11 -5.63
CA GLU A 110 1.11 -10.17 -6.17
C GLU A 110 -0.29 -10.08 -5.57
N GLN A 111 -0.40 -9.98 -4.25
CA GLN A 111 -1.68 -9.81 -3.55
C GLN A 111 -2.43 -8.56 -4.04
N LEU A 112 -1.74 -7.44 -4.22
CA LEU A 112 -2.35 -6.21 -4.74
C LEU A 112 -2.85 -6.39 -6.18
N LEU A 113 -2.04 -7.01 -7.04
CA LEU A 113 -2.41 -7.23 -8.44
C LEU A 113 -3.59 -8.21 -8.56
N ASP A 114 -3.60 -9.28 -7.78
CA ASP A 114 -4.69 -10.26 -7.75
C ASP A 114 -5.99 -9.62 -7.26
N GLU A 115 -5.92 -8.77 -6.24
CA GLU A 115 -7.07 -7.98 -5.78
C GLU A 115 -7.58 -7.05 -6.89
N ILE A 116 -6.70 -6.27 -7.52
CA ILE A 116 -7.07 -5.36 -8.62
C ILE A 116 -7.73 -6.14 -9.77
N ARG A 117 -7.18 -7.31 -10.12
CA ARG A 117 -7.74 -8.20 -11.16
C ARG A 117 -9.10 -8.76 -10.77
N SER A 118 -9.33 -9.05 -9.49
CA SER A 118 -10.59 -9.60 -8.98
C SER A 118 -11.78 -8.67 -9.24
N TYR A 119 -11.55 -7.35 -9.30
CA TYR A 119 -12.58 -6.37 -9.62
C TYR A 119 -13.01 -6.36 -11.09
N ARG A 120 -12.34 -7.14 -11.96
CA ARG A 120 -12.66 -7.27 -13.40
C ARG A 120 -12.92 -5.92 -14.07
N LEU A 121 -11.99 -5.00 -13.86
CA LEU A 121 -12.11 -3.60 -14.26
C LEU A 121 -12.47 -3.46 -15.75
N ALA A 122 -13.35 -2.50 -16.04
CA ALA A 122 -13.69 -2.09 -17.38
C ALA A 122 -12.49 -1.39 -18.05
N TYR A 123 -12.59 -1.20 -19.37
CA TYR A 123 -11.57 -0.50 -20.14
C TYR A 123 -11.36 0.92 -19.56
N PRO A 124 -10.12 1.34 -19.24
CA PRO A 124 -9.87 2.61 -18.53
C PRO A 124 -10.42 3.85 -19.24
N ALA A 125 -10.59 3.82 -20.56
CA ALA A 125 -11.17 4.93 -21.32
C ALA A 125 -12.65 5.21 -20.94
N ASN A 126 -13.31 4.26 -20.28
CA ASN A 126 -14.70 4.42 -19.81
C ASN A 126 -14.80 5.18 -18.48
N ILE A 127 -13.68 5.51 -17.82
CA ILE A 127 -13.71 6.33 -16.60
C ILE A 127 -14.26 7.72 -16.95
N PRO A 128 -15.36 8.17 -16.33
CA PRO A 128 -15.97 9.45 -16.67
C PRO A 128 -15.02 10.63 -16.48
N VAL A 129 -14.97 11.55 -17.46
CA VAL A 129 -13.98 12.63 -17.52
C VAL A 129 -14.05 13.55 -16.30
N GLN A 130 -15.24 13.75 -15.72
CA GLN A 130 -15.42 14.56 -14.51
C GLN A 130 -14.65 14.01 -13.30
N HIS A 131 -14.48 12.69 -13.22
CA HIS A 131 -13.69 12.06 -12.17
C HIS A 131 -12.19 12.27 -12.41
N LEU A 132 -11.75 12.16 -13.68
CA LEU A 132 -10.35 12.45 -14.06
C LEU A 132 -9.98 13.91 -13.75
N GLU A 133 -10.83 14.88 -14.11
CA GLU A 133 -10.59 16.30 -13.84
C GLU A 133 -10.60 16.65 -12.36
N ARG A 134 -11.40 15.94 -11.55
CA ARG A 134 -11.37 16.10 -10.09
C ARG A 134 -10.07 15.56 -9.50
N LEU A 135 -9.56 14.43 -10.02
CA LEU A 135 -8.29 13.86 -9.56
C LEU A 135 -7.08 14.71 -9.94
N LYS A 136 -7.06 15.28 -11.15
CA LYS A 136 -6.01 16.22 -11.57
C LYS A 136 -5.85 17.39 -10.60
N ARG A 137 -6.96 17.90 -10.06
CA ARG A 137 -6.96 18.98 -9.04
C ARG A 137 -6.42 18.54 -7.68
N MET A 138 -6.43 17.24 -7.37
CA MET A 138 -5.92 16.67 -6.12
C MET A 138 -4.43 16.33 -6.19
N LEU A 139 -3.88 16.17 -7.39
CA LEU A 139 -2.43 16.07 -7.55
C LEU A 139 -1.83 17.40 -7.10
N LYS A 140 -0.81 17.36 -6.23
CA LYS A 140 -0.02 18.55 -5.90
C LYS A 140 0.36 19.22 -7.23
N PRO A 141 0.20 20.55 -7.39
CA PRO A 141 0.75 21.24 -8.54
C PRO A 141 2.20 20.80 -8.67
N SER A 142 2.59 20.31 -9.84
CA SER A 142 4.01 20.09 -10.12
C SER A 142 4.69 21.42 -9.87
N GLY A 143 5.44 21.51 -8.76
CA GLY A 143 6.15 22.72 -8.38
C GLY A 143 6.95 23.19 -9.59
N LYS A 144 6.84 24.50 -9.87
CA LYS A 144 7.64 25.18 -10.89
C LYS A 144 9.12 24.82 -10.65
N ARG A 145 9.80 24.51 -11.77
CA ARG A 145 11.26 24.43 -11.85
C ARG A 145 11.90 25.73 -11.37
#